data_AF-A0A160MA53-F1
#
_entry.id   AF-A0A160MA53-F1
#
_cell.length_a   1.000
_cell.length_b   1.000
_cell.length_c   1.000
_cell.angle_alpha   90.00
_cell.angle_beta   90.00
_cell.angle_gamma   90.00
#
_symmetry.space_group_name_H-M   'P 1'
#
loop_
_entity.id
_entity.type
_entity.pdbx_description
1 polymer ?
#
loop_
_entity_poly.entity_id
_entity_poly.type
_entity_poly.pdbx_seq_one_letter_code
_entity_poly.pdbx_strand_id
1 'polypeptide(L)'
;MSEWTKDSLRKQLFELMSDGKKVNPQSVGNIEGFYSAAKKLYGTYEEFLLEHGLNPAVCFHRNRNLNSIKSATGLLFEEVLGDILAELKLNVIQETVNGCRPDFIVRTPVSEKWIDAKLTELTALRSKSISKYVGHCDKLILVYLIGDDKDYNITDKVRVVSVNKFIDMLTSDESKEAYRKRLKLIVKIADAADKEIKDFGETVDYAEVV
;
A
#
# COMPACT_ATOMS: atom_id res chain seq x y z
N MET A 1 18.66 -25.45 -19.83
CA MET A 1 18.17 -24.42 -18.91
C MET A 1 16.72 -24.16 -19.24
N SER A 2 15.81 -24.32 -18.28
CA SER A 2 14.39 -23.99 -18.45
C SER A 2 14.25 -22.49 -18.77
N GLU A 3 13.48 -22.17 -19.80
CA GLU A 3 13.28 -20.79 -20.24
C GLU A 3 12.44 -20.02 -19.20
N TRP A 4 12.87 -18.81 -18.83
CA TRP A 4 12.13 -17.96 -17.92
C TRP A 4 10.86 -17.43 -18.62
N THR A 5 9.71 -17.60 -17.98
CA THR A 5 8.43 -17.02 -18.40
C THR A 5 8.03 -15.91 -17.42
N LYS A 6 7.06 -15.07 -17.82
CA LYS A 6 6.47 -14.06 -16.90
C LYS A 6 5.98 -14.70 -15.60
N ASP A 7 5.28 -15.84 -15.70
CA ASP A 7 4.76 -16.56 -14.53
C ASP A 7 5.84 -17.18 -13.66
N SER A 8 6.90 -17.77 -14.24
CA SER A 8 7.98 -18.36 -13.44
C SER A 8 8.81 -17.29 -12.74
N LEU A 9 9.05 -16.15 -13.39
CA LEU A 9 9.69 -14.97 -12.76
C LEU A 9 8.85 -14.42 -11.62
N ARG A 10 7.54 -14.26 -11.83
CA ARG A 10 6.61 -13.83 -10.80
C ARG A 10 6.64 -14.76 -9.59
N LYS A 11 6.54 -16.07 -9.81
CA LYS A 11 6.57 -17.08 -8.75
C LYS A 11 7.88 -16.97 -7.96
N GLN A 12 9.01 -16.91 -8.66
CA GLN A 12 10.32 -16.79 -8.05
C GLN A 12 10.47 -15.47 -7.27
N LEU A 13 9.98 -14.34 -7.78
CA LEU A 13 9.97 -13.06 -7.07
C LEU A 13 9.22 -13.17 -5.74
N PHE A 14 8.03 -13.77 -5.74
CA PHE A 14 7.25 -13.94 -4.52
C PHE A 14 7.87 -14.96 -3.56
N GLU A 15 8.52 -16.02 -4.06
CA GLU A 15 9.28 -16.96 -3.23
C GLU A 15 10.47 -16.28 -2.54
N LEU A 16 11.23 -15.44 -3.27
CA LEU A 16 12.30 -14.66 -2.67
C LEU A 16 11.78 -13.74 -1.56
N MET A 17 10.62 -13.13 -1.78
CA MET A 17 9.99 -12.29 -0.78
C MET A 17 9.47 -13.09 0.41
N SER A 18 8.88 -14.28 0.21
CA SER A 18 8.42 -15.13 1.31
C SER A 18 9.56 -15.71 2.14
N ASP A 19 10.73 -15.90 1.53
CA ASP A 19 11.96 -16.33 2.19
C ASP A 19 12.69 -15.17 2.89
N GLY A 20 12.11 -13.97 2.91
CA GLY A 20 12.74 -12.76 3.46
C GLY A 20 13.99 -12.31 2.69
N LYS A 21 14.25 -12.82 1.48
CA LYS A 21 15.41 -12.43 0.67
C LYS A 21 15.22 -11.03 0.11
N LYS A 22 16.33 -10.31 -0.07
CA LYS A 22 16.32 -9.00 -0.75
C LYS A 22 16.02 -9.23 -2.23
N VAL A 23 15.27 -8.30 -2.83
CA VAL A 23 14.89 -8.34 -4.26
C VAL A 23 15.49 -7.18 -5.05
N ASN A 24 16.53 -6.53 -4.52
CA ASN A 24 17.28 -5.53 -5.28
C ASN A 24 18.17 -6.18 -6.36
N PRO A 25 18.63 -5.42 -7.37
CA PRO A 25 19.44 -5.96 -8.47
C PRO A 25 20.67 -6.74 -8.02
N GLN A 26 21.32 -6.32 -6.93
CA GLN A 26 22.52 -6.97 -6.41
C GLN A 26 22.19 -8.34 -5.80
N SER A 27 21.09 -8.44 -5.05
CA SER A 27 20.64 -9.72 -4.46
C SER A 27 20.12 -10.70 -5.49
N VAL A 28 19.31 -10.24 -6.47
CA VAL A 28 18.73 -11.14 -7.47
C VAL A 28 19.70 -11.46 -8.61
N GLY A 29 20.76 -10.67 -8.78
CA GLY A 29 21.83 -10.96 -9.73
C GLY A 29 22.59 -12.26 -9.44
N ASN A 30 22.51 -12.76 -8.20
CA ASN A 30 23.07 -14.06 -7.81
C ASN A 30 22.18 -15.24 -8.19
N ILE A 31 20.96 -14.99 -8.69
CA ILE A 31 20.03 -16.02 -9.14
C ILE A 31 20.17 -16.13 -10.65
N GLU A 32 20.59 -17.31 -11.11
CA GLU A 32 20.96 -17.53 -12.50
C GLU A 32 19.85 -17.10 -13.47
N GLY A 33 20.16 -16.10 -14.30
CA GLY A 33 19.27 -15.61 -15.35
C GLY A 33 18.05 -14.80 -14.91
N PHE A 34 17.73 -14.72 -13.62
CA PHE A 34 16.52 -14.05 -13.12
C PHE A 34 16.46 -12.56 -13.51
N TYR A 35 17.52 -11.81 -13.20
CA TYR A 35 17.58 -10.37 -13.47
C TYR A 35 17.53 -10.07 -14.98
N SER A 36 18.31 -10.82 -15.77
CA SER A 36 18.35 -10.68 -17.22
C SER A 36 17.01 -11.04 -17.87
N ALA A 37 16.33 -12.07 -17.37
CA ALA A 37 15.01 -12.46 -17.85
C ALA A 37 13.94 -11.43 -17.51
N ALA A 38 13.95 -10.87 -16.30
CA ALA A 38 13.06 -9.79 -15.90
C ALA A 38 13.21 -8.58 -16.84
N LYS A 39 14.44 -8.14 -17.12
CA LYS A 39 14.67 -7.06 -18.09
C LYS A 39 14.20 -7.43 -19.51
N LYS A 40 14.47 -8.65 -19.97
CA LYS A 40 14.07 -9.09 -21.32
C LYS A 40 12.55 -9.08 -21.50
N LEU A 41 11.80 -9.49 -20.49
CA LEU A 41 10.33 -9.65 -20.57
C LEU A 41 9.54 -8.40 -20.20
N TYR A 42 10.13 -7.46 -19.47
CA TYR A 42 9.45 -6.28 -18.93
C TYR A 42 10.12 -4.96 -19.30
N GLY A 43 11.27 -4.98 -20.00
CA GLY A 43 12.06 -3.80 -20.37
C GLY A 43 13.14 -3.51 -19.34
N THR A 44 12.71 -3.13 -18.14
CA THR A 44 13.57 -2.85 -16.98
C THR A 44 13.20 -3.71 -15.76
N TYR A 45 14.09 -3.78 -14.78
CA TYR A 45 13.80 -4.51 -13.55
C TYR A 45 12.83 -3.74 -12.66
N GLU A 46 12.86 -2.41 -12.76
CA GLU A 46 11.92 -1.48 -12.14
C GLU A 46 10.50 -1.70 -12.68
N GLU A 47 10.33 -1.77 -14.00
CA GLU A 47 9.03 -2.08 -14.63
C GLU A 47 8.53 -3.47 -14.23
N PHE A 48 9.41 -4.46 -14.14
CA PHE A 48 9.07 -5.77 -13.60
C PHE A 48 8.54 -5.68 -12.16
N LEU A 49 9.20 -4.94 -11.28
CA LEU A 49 8.74 -4.77 -9.90
C LEU A 49 7.39 -4.03 -9.86
N LEU A 50 7.23 -2.96 -10.63
CA LEU A 50 6.00 -2.17 -10.70
C LEU A 50 4.81 -2.99 -11.25
N GLU A 51 5.01 -3.81 -12.29
CA GLU A 51 3.97 -4.70 -12.84
C GLU A 51 3.50 -5.75 -11.80
N HIS A 52 4.32 -6.01 -10.78
CA HIS A 52 3.99 -6.86 -9.64
C HIS A 52 3.71 -6.09 -8.35
N GLY A 53 3.34 -4.81 -8.46
CA GLY A 53 2.89 -3.97 -7.34
C GLY A 53 3.97 -3.71 -6.30
N LEU A 54 5.25 -3.75 -6.68
CA LEU A 54 6.38 -3.46 -5.82
C LEU A 54 6.99 -2.12 -6.21
N ASN A 55 7.21 -1.25 -5.22
CA ASN A 55 7.91 0.01 -5.44
C ASN A 55 9.43 -0.23 -5.55
N PRO A 56 10.08 0.07 -6.69
CA PRO A 56 11.51 -0.16 -6.87
C PRO A 56 12.38 0.60 -5.89
N ALA A 57 12.01 1.84 -5.55
CA ALA A 57 12.77 2.66 -4.60
C ALA A 57 12.87 1.96 -3.23
N VAL A 58 11.80 1.31 -2.80
CA VAL A 58 11.75 0.54 -1.56
C VAL A 58 12.56 -0.74 -1.69
N CYS A 59 12.40 -1.46 -2.80
CA CYS A 59 13.10 -2.71 -3.05
C CYS A 59 14.63 -2.53 -3.10
N PHE A 60 15.11 -1.37 -3.54
CA PHE A 60 16.53 -1.09 -3.76
C PHE A 60 17.27 -0.55 -2.53
N HIS A 61 16.54 -0.10 -1.49
CA HIS A 61 17.19 0.43 -0.30
C HIS A 61 17.86 -0.67 0.53
N ARG A 62 19.16 -0.47 0.83
CA ARG A 62 20.06 -1.48 1.44
C ARG A 62 19.76 -1.81 2.90
N ASN A 63 19.06 -0.91 3.61
CA ASN A 63 18.67 -1.05 5.01
C ASN A 63 17.16 -1.23 5.13
N ARG A 64 16.70 -2.48 5.28
CA ARG A 64 15.33 -2.77 5.70
C ARG A 64 15.20 -2.37 7.16
N ASN A 65 14.53 -1.25 7.43
CA ASN A 65 13.80 -1.12 8.67
C ASN A 65 12.39 -1.62 8.38
N LEU A 66 11.76 -2.42 9.24
CA LEU A 66 10.38 -2.89 9.06
C LEU A 66 9.38 -1.74 8.79
N ASN A 67 9.70 -0.56 9.33
CA ASN A 67 9.01 0.69 9.05
C ASN A 67 9.03 1.06 7.54
N SER A 68 10.07 0.71 6.79
CA SER A 68 10.15 0.96 5.34
C SER A 68 9.16 0.11 4.56
N ILE A 69 8.87 -1.13 4.98
CA ILE A 69 7.87 -1.98 4.32
C ILE A 69 6.47 -1.48 4.63
N LYS A 70 6.14 -1.20 5.90
CA LYS A 70 4.82 -0.63 6.26
C LYS A 70 4.56 0.70 5.58
N SER A 71 5.57 1.59 5.53
CA SER A 71 5.48 2.84 4.78
C SER A 71 5.31 2.60 3.28
N ALA A 72 6.04 1.65 2.70
CA ALA A 72 5.90 1.31 1.28
C ALA A 72 4.52 0.77 0.93
N THR A 73 3.99 -0.13 1.75
CA THR A 73 2.65 -0.70 1.57
C THR A 73 1.58 0.38 1.75
N GLY A 74 1.79 1.31 2.68
CA GLY A 74 0.95 2.51 2.84
C GLY A 74 0.93 3.36 1.57
N LEU A 75 2.11 3.68 1.01
CA LEU A 75 2.23 4.44 -0.23
C LEU A 75 1.58 3.73 -1.43
N LEU A 76 1.73 2.41 -1.54
CA LEU A 76 1.05 1.62 -2.59
C LEU A 76 -0.47 1.69 -2.43
N PHE A 77 -0.97 1.67 -1.20
CA PHE A 77 -2.40 1.81 -0.94
C PHE A 77 -2.90 3.21 -1.28
N GLU A 78 -2.16 4.25 -0.91
CA GLU A 78 -2.43 5.64 -1.30
C GLU A 78 -2.51 5.76 -2.83
N GLU A 79 -1.54 5.22 -3.56
CA GLU A 79 -1.54 5.23 -5.04
C GLU A 79 -2.81 4.60 -5.63
N VAL A 80 -3.17 3.39 -5.18
CA VAL A 80 -4.38 2.71 -5.67
C VAL A 80 -5.65 3.48 -5.30
N LEU A 81 -5.70 4.06 -4.10
CA LEU A 81 -6.84 4.90 -3.70
C LEU A 81 -6.93 6.15 -4.56
N GLY A 82 -5.80 6.80 -4.88
CA GLY A 82 -5.73 7.95 -5.79
C GLY A 82 -6.33 7.64 -7.16
N ASP A 83 -5.96 6.50 -7.75
CA ASP A 83 -6.51 6.03 -9.03
C ASP A 83 -8.03 5.82 -8.97
N ILE A 84 -8.53 5.17 -7.90
CA ILE A 84 -9.97 4.96 -7.68
C ILE A 84 -10.71 6.30 -7.59
N LEU A 85 -10.19 7.25 -6.80
CA LEU A 85 -10.81 8.56 -6.63
C LEU A 85 -10.82 9.37 -7.94
N ALA A 86 -9.75 9.25 -8.75
CA ALA A 86 -9.65 9.87 -10.07
C ALA A 86 -10.68 9.28 -11.04
N GLU A 87 -10.87 7.96 -11.06
CA GLU A 87 -11.87 7.29 -11.89
C GLU A 87 -13.30 7.65 -11.48
N LEU A 88 -13.53 7.87 -10.18
CA LEU A 88 -14.78 8.45 -9.66
C LEU A 88 -14.98 9.93 -10.01
N LYS A 89 -14.04 10.53 -10.77
CA LYS A 89 -14.06 11.93 -11.21
C LYS A 89 -14.14 12.92 -10.05
N LEU A 90 -13.55 12.56 -8.92
CA LEU A 90 -13.44 13.47 -7.78
C LEU A 90 -12.31 14.47 -8.06
N ASN A 91 -12.56 15.75 -7.76
CA ASN A 91 -11.54 16.79 -7.85
C ASN A 91 -10.57 16.67 -6.67
N VAL A 92 -9.61 15.76 -6.82
CA VAL A 92 -8.61 15.41 -5.82
C VAL A 92 -7.36 16.25 -6.00
N ILE A 93 -6.88 16.83 -4.91
CA ILE A 93 -5.64 17.59 -4.84
C ILE A 93 -4.76 17.01 -3.73
N GLN A 94 -3.45 16.97 -3.95
CA GLN A 94 -2.46 16.60 -2.93
C GLN A 94 -1.58 17.82 -2.62
N GLU A 95 -1.87 18.51 -1.53
CA GLU A 95 -1.13 19.71 -1.12
C GLU A 95 -1.04 19.83 0.41
N THR A 96 -0.21 20.76 0.86
CA THR A 96 -0.10 21.09 2.29
C THR A 96 -0.97 22.29 2.61
N VAL A 97 -1.91 22.13 3.53
CA VAL A 97 -2.84 23.19 4.00
C VAL A 97 -2.64 23.37 5.50
N ASN A 98 -2.36 24.59 5.96
CA ASN A 98 -2.17 24.90 7.39
C ASN A 98 -1.13 23.99 8.09
N GLY A 99 -0.03 23.64 7.41
CA GLY A 99 1.00 22.74 7.93
C GLY A 99 0.56 21.26 8.01
N CYS A 100 -0.64 20.95 7.55
CA CYS A 100 -1.15 19.59 7.43
C CYS A 100 -1.04 19.10 5.99
N ARG A 101 -0.73 17.81 5.83
CA ARG A 101 -0.62 17.13 4.54
C ARG A 101 -1.47 15.87 4.61
N PRO A 102 -2.79 15.97 4.38
CA PRO A 102 -3.60 14.77 4.16
C PRO A 102 -3.17 14.09 2.85
N ASP A 103 -3.50 12.81 2.71
CA ASP A 103 -3.14 12.06 1.49
C ASP A 103 -3.90 12.60 0.28
N PHE A 104 -5.16 13.02 0.47
CA PHE A 104 -5.97 13.67 -0.56
C PHE A 104 -6.89 14.75 0.02
N ILE A 105 -7.18 15.77 -0.79
CA ILE A 105 -8.17 16.81 -0.52
C ILE A 105 -9.18 16.80 -1.66
N VAL A 106 -10.46 16.63 -1.33
CA VAL A 106 -11.58 16.74 -2.28
C VAL A 106 -12.27 18.08 -2.05
N ARG A 107 -12.11 19.00 -3.02
CA ARG A 107 -12.73 20.33 -2.98
C ARG A 107 -13.96 20.40 -3.85
N THR A 108 -15.05 20.89 -3.27
CA THR A 108 -16.23 21.39 -3.98
C THR A 108 -16.39 22.88 -3.68
N PRO A 109 -17.22 23.62 -4.44
CA PRO A 109 -17.46 25.04 -4.17
C PRO A 109 -18.00 25.35 -2.76
N VAL A 110 -18.54 24.35 -2.06
CA VAL A 110 -19.21 24.52 -0.76
C VAL A 110 -18.63 23.63 0.35
N SER A 111 -17.62 22.79 0.06
CA SER A 111 -17.05 21.91 1.06
C SER A 111 -15.63 21.47 0.72
N GLU A 112 -14.78 21.37 1.73
CA GLU A 112 -13.46 20.77 1.67
C GLU A 112 -13.40 19.51 2.55
N LYS A 113 -13.23 18.34 1.90
CA LYS A 113 -13.12 17.04 2.57
C LYS A 113 -11.69 16.56 2.47
N TRP A 114 -11.13 16.13 3.58
CA TRP A 114 -9.78 15.56 3.62
C TRP A 114 -9.89 14.04 3.72
N ILE A 115 -9.06 13.34 2.96
CA ILE A 115 -9.00 11.88 2.93
C ILE A 115 -7.61 11.44 3.35
N ASP A 116 -7.55 10.47 4.23
CA ASP A 116 -6.31 9.91 4.77
C ASP A 116 -6.40 8.38 4.69
N ALA A 117 -5.48 7.78 3.94
CA ALA A 117 -5.38 6.36 3.71
C ALA A 117 -4.70 5.66 4.90
N LYS A 118 -5.25 4.51 5.29
CA LYS A 118 -4.77 3.71 6.42
C LYS A 118 -4.78 2.24 6.03
N LEU A 119 -3.67 1.53 6.27
CA LEU A 119 -3.63 0.12 5.92
C LEU A 119 -4.67 -0.72 6.66
N THR A 120 -4.95 -0.40 7.93
CA THR A 120 -5.91 -1.15 8.74
C THR A 120 -6.96 -0.25 9.39
N GLU A 121 -8.16 -0.78 9.63
CA GLU A 121 -9.24 -0.10 10.38
C GLU A 121 -8.75 0.34 11.77
N LEU A 122 -8.04 -0.53 12.48
CA LEU A 122 -7.49 -0.22 13.80
C LEU A 122 -6.54 0.99 13.76
N THR A 123 -5.70 1.08 12.72
CA THR A 123 -4.78 2.21 12.54
C THR A 123 -5.55 3.49 12.21
N ALA A 124 -6.64 3.40 11.43
CA ALA A 124 -7.52 4.54 11.20
C ALA A 124 -8.10 5.07 12.51
N LEU A 125 -8.65 4.18 13.34
CA LEU A 125 -9.28 4.55 14.62
C LEU A 125 -8.30 5.14 15.64
N ARG A 126 -7.04 4.69 15.64
CA ARG A 126 -6.00 5.15 16.56
C ARG A 126 -5.12 6.27 16.01
N SER A 127 -5.41 6.76 14.81
CA SER A 127 -4.55 7.72 14.14
C SER A 127 -4.58 9.09 14.82
N LYS A 128 -3.40 9.71 14.96
CA LYS A 128 -3.26 11.14 15.31
C LYS A 128 -3.86 12.06 14.23
N SER A 129 -4.19 11.54 13.04
CA SER A 129 -4.85 12.27 11.95
C SER A 129 -6.15 12.94 12.42
N ILE A 130 -6.92 12.29 13.30
CA ILE A 130 -8.18 12.86 13.81
C ILE A 130 -7.91 14.17 14.55
N SER A 131 -7.06 14.13 15.58
CA SER A 131 -6.70 15.34 16.35
C SER A 131 -5.99 16.39 15.51
N LYS A 132 -5.24 15.96 14.48
CA LYS A 132 -4.44 16.84 13.63
C LYS A 132 -5.31 17.57 12.59
N TYR A 133 -6.32 16.92 12.02
CA TYR A 133 -6.99 17.43 10.81
C TYR A 133 -8.40 17.96 11.04
N VAL A 134 -9.14 17.47 12.05
CA VAL A 134 -10.56 17.82 12.25
C VAL A 134 -10.79 19.33 12.45
N GLY A 135 -9.79 20.06 12.95
CA GLY A 135 -9.82 21.52 13.10
C GLY A 135 -9.62 22.32 11.80
N HIS A 136 -9.22 21.66 10.71
CA HIS A 136 -8.79 22.31 9.46
C HIS A 136 -9.62 21.93 8.23
N CYS A 137 -10.59 21.01 8.38
CA CYS A 137 -11.45 20.54 7.29
C CYS A 137 -12.92 20.48 7.70
N ASP A 138 -13.83 20.45 6.72
CA ASP A 138 -15.27 20.26 6.99
C ASP A 138 -15.54 18.81 7.40
N LYS A 139 -14.87 17.86 6.72
CA LYS A 139 -14.98 16.43 6.98
C LYS A 139 -13.63 15.74 6.76
N LEU A 140 -13.21 14.95 7.73
CA LEU A 140 -12.13 13.98 7.60
C LEU A 140 -12.71 12.61 7.25
N ILE A 141 -12.17 11.97 6.23
CA ILE A 141 -12.53 10.62 5.79
C ILE A 141 -11.28 9.74 5.92
N LEU A 142 -11.29 8.81 6.85
CA LEU A 142 -10.24 7.80 6.97
C LEU A 142 -10.64 6.59 6.14
N VAL A 143 -9.88 6.32 5.08
CA VAL A 143 -10.15 5.18 4.20
C VAL A 143 -9.21 4.05 4.57
N TYR A 144 -9.74 2.86 4.83
CA TYR A 144 -8.93 1.71 5.21
C TYR A 144 -9.03 0.52 4.26
N LEU A 145 -7.94 -0.23 4.18
CA LEU A 145 -7.83 -1.42 3.33
C LEU A 145 -8.19 -2.72 4.07
N ILE A 146 -7.59 -2.95 5.24
CA ILE A 146 -7.72 -4.19 6.02
C ILE A 146 -8.66 -3.96 7.21
N GLY A 147 -9.75 -4.71 7.26
CA GLY A 147 -10.74 -4.63 8.33
C GLY A 147 -12.10 -5.10 7.84
N ASP A 148 -13.12 -4.88 8.65
CA ASP A 148 -14.49 -5.22 8.24
C ASP A 148 -14.97 -4.26 7.15
N ASP A 149 -15.82 -4.72 6.22
CA ASP A 149 -16.32 -3.88 5.13
C ASP A 149 -17.43 -2.90 5.60
N LYS A 150 -17.03 -1.89 6.36
CA LYS A 150 -17.92 -0.93 7.03
C LYS A 150 -17.77 0.48 6.49
N ASP A 151 -18.78 1.29 6.80
CA ASP A 151 -18.84 2.72 6.53
C ASP A 151 -19.64 3.38 7.65
N TYR A 152 -18.98 4.20 8.46
CA TYR A 152 -19.61 4.82 9.62
C TYR A 152 -18.98 6.17 9.98
N ASN A 153 -19.77 7.00 10.65
CA ASN A 153 -19.28 8.23 11.25
C ASN A 153 -18.84 7.96 12.69
N ILE A 154 -17.61 8.37 13.05
CA ILE A 154 -17.21 8.46 14.47
C ILE A 154 -17.84 9.73 15.07
N THR A 155 -17.81 10.82 14.31
CA THR A 155 -18.42 12.11 14.65
C THR A 155 -18.99 12.75 13.39
N ASP A 156 -19.73 13.85 13.55
CA ASP A 156 -20.24 14.63 12.41
C ASP A 156 -19.12 15.11 11.47
N LYS A 157 -17.90 15.25 11.98
CA LYS A 157 -16.71 15.65 11.20
C LYS A 157 -15.79 14.50 10.79
N VAL A 158 -15.98 13.28 11.29
CA VAL A 158 -15.08 12.15 11.02
C VAL A 158 -15.85 10.93 10.52
N ARG A 159 -15.51 10.46 9.32
CA ARG A 159 -16.01 9.22 8.72
C ARG A 159 -14.87 8.22 8.58
N VAL A 160 -15.15 6.95 8.86
CA VAL A 160 -14.24 5.83 8.65
C VAL A 160 -14.91 4.87 7.69
N VAL A 161 -14.20 4.49 6.63
CA VAL A 161 -14.80 3.77 5.50
C VAL A 161 -13.82 2.80 4.86
N SER A 162 -14.31 1.59 4.60
CA SER A 162 -13.60 0.57 3.83
C SER A 162 -13.41 1.05 2.39
N VAL A 163 -12.22 0.85 1.82
CA VAL A 163 -11.95 1.16 0.40
C VAL A 163 -12.90 0.46 -0.56
N ASN A 164 -13.45 -0.70 -0.17
CA ASN A 164 -14.40 -1.43 -1.02
C ASN A 164 -15.64 -0.59 -1.33
N LYS A 165 -16.06 0.33 -0.45
CA LYS A 165 -17.19 1.23 -0.73
C LYS A 165 -16.92 2.16 -1.91
N PHE A 166 -15.67 2.59 -2.11
CA PHE A 166 -15.30 3.38 -3.29
C PHE A 166 -15.25 2.51 -4.55
N ILE A 167 -14.77 1.27 -4.43
CA ILE A 167 -14.77 0.31 -5.55
C ILE A 167 -16.20 0.02 -6.01
N ASP A 168 -17.12 -0.18 -5.08
CA ASP A 168 -18.51 -0.49 -5.38
C ASP A 168 -19.24 0.68 -6.09
N MET A 169 -18.73 1.91 -5.94
CA MET A 169 -19.21 3.10 -6.65
C MET A 169 -18.72 3.18 -8.10
N LEU A 170 -17.70 2.42 -8.49
CA LEU A 170 -17.23 2.37 -9.87
C LEU A 170 -18.31 1.76 -10.78
N THR A 171 -18.38 2.22 -12.03
CA THR A 171 -19.39 1.73 -12.98
C THR A 171 -18.94 0.49 -13.75
N SER A 172 -17.62 0.33 -13.97
CA SER A 172 -17.04 -0.77 -14.73
C SER A 172 -16.69 -1.96 -13.83
N ASP A 173 -17.22 -3.14 -14.13
CA ASP A 173 -16.85 -4.37 -13.42
C ASP A 173 -15.40 -4.78 -13.70
N GLU A 174 -14.86 -4.44 -14.86
CA GLU A 174 -13.45 -4.64 -15.19
C GLU A 174 -12.55 -3.80 -14.28
N SER A 175 -12.88 -2.51 -14.10
CA SER A 175 -12.15 -1.63 -13.18
C SER A 175 -12.24 -2.14 -11.74
N LYS A 176 -13.44 -2.53 -11.29
CA LYS A 176 -13.62 -3.11 -9.95
C LYS A 176 -12.71 -4.30 -9.72
N GLU A 177 -12.67 -5.23 -10.67
CA GLU A 177 -11.82 -6.43 -10.56
C GLU A 177 -10.33 -6.08 -10.61
N ALA A 178 -9.93 -5.13 -11.46
CA ALA A 178 -8.55 -4.66 -11.54
C ALA A 178 -8.06 -4.05 -10.22
N TYR A 179 -8.85 -3.15 -9.61
CA TYR A 179 -8.47 -2.57 -8.31
C TYR A 179 -8.49 -3.60 -7.18
N ARG A 180 -9.49 -4.49 -7.14
CA ARG A 180 -9.52 -5.58 -6.14
C ARG A 180 -8.29 -6.47 -6.24
N LYS A 181 -7.78 -6.76 -7.43
CA LYS A 181 -6.51 -7.50 -7.62
C LYS A 181 -5.31 -6.74 -7.05
N ARG A 182 -5.18 -5.44 -7.33
CA ARG A 182 -4.11 -4.58 -6.78
C ARG A 182 -4.16 -4.50 -5.26
N LEU A 183 -5.35 -4.26 -4.70
CA LEU A 183 -5.55 -4.20 -3.25
C LEU A 183 -5.27 -5.54 -2.56
N LYS A 184 -5.72 -6.68 -3.13
CA LYS A 184 -5.39 -8.02 -2.61
C LYS A 184 -3.88 -8.27 -2.57
N LEU A 185 -3.14 -7.76 -3.54
CA LEU A 185 -1.69 -7.87 -3.58
C LEU A 185 -1.04 -7.05 -2.45
N ILE A 186 -1.51 -5.83 -2.22
CA ILE A 186 -1.05 -4.98 -1.10
C ILE A 186 -1.31 -5.69 0.24
N VAL A 187 -2.48 -6.30 0.43
CA VAL A 187 -2.80 -7.09 1.64
C VAL A 187 -1.81 -8.25 1.81
N LYS A 188 -1.52 -9.00 0.75
CA LYS A 188 -0.53 -10.11 0.80
C LYS A 188 0.86 -9.63 1.21
N ILE A 189 1.30 -8.47 0.72
CA ILE A 189 2.59 -7.87 1.09
C ILE A 189 2.57 -7.46 2.58
N ALA A 190 1.48 -6.84 3.05
CA ALA A 190 1.31 -6.47 4.45
C ALA A 190 1.36 -7.70 5.38
N ASP A 191 0.61 -8.75 5.03
CA ASP A 191 0.53 -9.98 5.81
C ASP A 191 1.87 -10.72 5.87
N ALA A 192 2.60 -10.79 4.75
CA ALA A 192 3.93 -11.40 4.72
C ALA A 192 4.89 -10.66 5.66
N ALA A 193 4.88 -9.33 5.65
CA ALA A 193 5.69 -8.51 6.54
C ALA A 193 5.32 -8.71 8.02
N ASP A 194 4.02 -8.80 8.33
CA ASP A 194 3.57 -9.02 9.72
C ASP A 194 3.86 -10.45 10.23
N LYS A 195 3.89 -11.47 9.35
CA LYS A 195 4.31 -12.83 9.70
C LYS A 195 5.80 -12.88 10.03
N GLU A 196 6.65 -12.30 9.18
CA GLU A 196 8.08 -12.18 9.48
C GLU A 196 8.31 -11.50 10.84
N ILE A 197 7.55 -10.44 11.16
CA ILE A 197 7.66 -9.76 12.47
C ILE A 197 7.38 -10.72 13.64
N LYS A 198 6.39 -11.60 13.51
CA LYS A 198 6.04 -12.56 14.58
C LYS A 198 7.10 -13.65 14.70
N ASP A 199 7.55 -14.19 13.56
CA ASP A 199 8.55 -15.26 13.53
C ASP A 199 9.93 -14.79 14.03
N PHE A 200 10.30 -13.53 13.77
CA PHE A 200 11.50 -12.89 14.34
C PHE A 200 11.30 -12.38 15.78
N GLY A 201 10.06 -12.05 16.17
CA GLY A 201 9.73 -11.61 17.53
C GLY A 201 9.68 -12.74 18.56
N GLU A 202 9.44 -13.98 18.13
CA GLU A 202 9.50 -15.18 18.99
C GLU A 202 10.93 -15.70 19.22
N THR A 203 11.94 -15.15 18.53
CA THR A 203 13.37 -15.53 18.71
C THR A 203 14.17 -14.57 19.57
N VAL A 204 13.55 -13.53 20.14
CA VAL A 204 14.19 -12.65 21.13
C VAL A 204 13.51 -12.86 22.47
N ASP A 205 14.04 -13.81 23.25
CA ASP A 205 13.77 -13.91 24.67
C ASP A 205 14.30 -12.63 25.33
N TYR A 206 13.41 -11.75 25.76
CA TYR A 206 13.75 -10.52 26.50
C TYR A 206 14.12 -10.83 27.96
N ALA A 207 14.72 -12.00 28.23
CA ALA A 207 15.15 -12.43 29.56
C ALA A 207 16.59 -12.04 29.92
N GLU A 208 17.40 -11.48 29.01
CA GLU A 208 18.79 -11.10 29.32
C GLU A 208 19.15 -9.66 28.90
N VAL A 209 18.41 -8.67 29.39
CA VAL A 209 18.98 -7.33 29.62
C VAL A 209 18.32 -6.73 30.88
N VAL A 210 18.86 -7.10 32.05
CA VAL A 210 18.75 -6.34 33.31
C VAL A 210 20.16 -6.00 33.76
#